data_AF-A0A3R6P0S2-F1
#
_entry.id   AF-A0A3R6P0S2-F1
#
_cell.length_a   1.000
_cell.length_b   1.000
_cell.length_c   1.000
_cell.angle_alpha   90.00
_cell.angle_beta   90.00
_cell.angle_gamma   90.00
#
_symmetry.space_group_name_H-M   'P 1'
#
loop_
_entity.id
_entity.type
_entity.pdbx_description
1 polymer ?
#
loop_
_entity_poly.entity_id
_entity_poly.type
_entity_poly.pdbx_seq_one_letter_code
_entity_poly.pdbx_strand_id
1 'polypeptide(L)'
;MQKKNITGQQEDWELSEAYYKEEDGKKELRLEDFLEPEEAPENQSGLSAGTGIAGQLEEMSAQVKQVMELSGAGHQAEEIASMLGIEGQLVRDIMVCVQSFPEDDPLAVARLILLG
;
A
#
# COMPACT_ATOMS: atom_id res chain seq x y z
N MET A 1 -42.51 50.03 -18.89
CA MET A 1 -42.43 49.05 -17.78
C MET A 1 -41.66 47.83 -18.27
N GLN A 2 -40.64 47.25 -17.65
CA GLN A 2 -39.99 47.40 -16.34
C GLN A 2 -38.57 46.81 -16.49
N LYS A 3 -37.60 47.42 -15.79
CA LYS A 3 -36.24 46.93 -15.59
C LYS A 3 -36.27 45.63 -14.79
N LYS A 4 -35.45 44.63 -15.15
CA LYS A 4 -35.00 43.60 -14.20
C LYS A 4 -33.50 43.43 -14.34
N ASN A 5 -32.79 44.22 -13.53
CA ASN A 5 -31.44 43.93 -13.10
C ASN A 5 -31.45 42.56 -12.43
N ILE A 6 -30.72 41.59 -12.97
CA ILE A 6 -30.28 40.43 -12.22
C ILE A 6 -28.77 40.55 -12.14
N THR A 7 -28.36 41.33 -11.14
CA THR A 7 -27.00 41.37 -10.60
C THR A 7 -26.76 40.00 -9.95
N GLY A 8 -26.20 39.09 -10.74
CA GLY A 8 -25.61 37.84 -10.28
C GLY A 8 -24.14 37.82 -10.68
N GLN A 9 -23.40 38.89 -10.37
CA GLN A 9 -21.94 38.80 -10.27
C GLN A 9 -21.68 37.92 -9.03
N GLN A 10 -21.71 36.60 -9.22
CA GLN A 10 -20.83 35.76 -8.43
C GLN A 10 -19.44 36.26 -8.79
N GLU A 11 -18.78 36.94 -7.86
CA GLU A 11 -17.36 37.23 -7.98
C GLU A 11 -16.68 35.87 -8.09
N ASP A 12 -16.37 35.45 -9.32
CA ASP A 12 -15.55 34.28 -9.60
C ASP A 12 -14.25 34.50 -8.84
N TRP A 13 -14.14 33.85 -7.68
CA TRP A 13 -12.98 33.95 -6.80
C TRP A 13 -11.70 33.58 -7.56
N GLU A 14 -11.82 32.68 -8.53
CA GLU A 14 -10.77 32.20 -9.44
C GLU A 14 -10.36 33.23 -10.50
N LEU A 15 -11.21 34.22 -10.79
CA LEU A 15 -10.94 35.31 -11.75
C LEU A 15 -10.69 36.66 -11.05
N SER A 16 -10.73 36.68 -9.72
CA SER A 16 -10.41 37.89 -8.97
C SER A 16 -8.92 38.21 -9.10
N GLU A 17 -8.61 39.48 -9.36
CA GLU A 17 -7.23 39.98 -9.44
C GLU A 17 -6.46 39.76 -8.12
N ALA A 18 -7.17 39.51 -7.01
CA ALA A 18 -6.60 39.15 -5.72
C ALA A 18 -5.96 37.75 -5.69
N TYR A 19 -6.44 36.79 -6.49
CA TYR A 19 -5.88 35.43 -6.56
C TYR A 19 -4.49 35.40 -7.23
N TYR A 20 -4.28 36.25 -8.24
CA TYR A 20 -3.01 36.39 -8.95
C TYR A 20 -2.04 37.40 -8.30
N LYS A 21 -2.47 38.07 -7.22
CA LYS A 21 -1.55 38.89 -6.42
C LYS A 21 -0.69 37.96 -5.57
N GLU A 22 0.54 37.76 -6.02
CA GLU A 22 1.62 37.28 -5.16
C GLU A 22 1.82 38.29 -4.03
N GLU A 23 1.32 37.98 -2.83
CA GLU A 23 1.78 38.63 -1.62
C GLU A 23 3.28 38.35 -1.47
N ASP A 24 4.10 39.34 -1.84
CA ASP A 24 5.57 39.39 -1.81
C ASP A 24 6.18 39.23 -0.39
N GLY A 25 5.38 38.81 0.59
CA GLY A 25 5.75 38.67 2.00
C GLY A 25 5.66 37.25 2.56
N LYS A 26 5.41 36.24 1.73
CA LYS A 26 5.33 34.85 2.18
C LYS A 26 6.75 34.36 2.44
N LYS A 27 7.09 34.14 3.72
CA LYS A 27 8.29 33.42 4.17
C LYS A 27 8.58 32.29 3.19
N GLU A 28 9.77 32.30 2.59
CA GLU A 28 10.25 31.21 1.74
C GLU A 28 10.23 29.93 2.58
N LEU A 29 9.16 29.16 2.45
CA LEU A 29 9.06 27.83 3.03
C LEU A 29 9.99 26.94 2.22
N ARG A 30 11.22 26.81 2.70
CA ARG A 30 12.19 25.89 2.11
C ARG A 30 11.74 24.47 2.47
N LEU A 31 11.85 23.55 1.51
CA LEU A 31 11.54 22.13 1.72
C LEU A 31 12.36 21.53 2.88
N GLU A 32 13.54 22.09 3.11
CA GLU A 32 14.45 21.74 4.21
C GLU A 32 13.89 22.09 5.60
N ASP A 33 12.90 22.98 5.69
CA ASP A 33 12.26 23.37 6.96
C ASP A 33 11.15 22.37 7.37
N PHE A 34 10.71 21.52 6.44
CA PHE A 34 9.77 20.42 6.67
C PHE A 34 10.44 19.04 6.70
N LEU A 35 11.65 18.93 6.14
CA LEU A 35 12.47 17.73 6.29
C LEU A 35 13.25 17.83 7.61
N GLU A 36 12.84 17.04 8.61
CA GLU A 36 13.73 16.70 9.71
C GLU A 36 15.01 16.08 9.11
N PRO A 37 16.23 16.42 9.60
CA PRO A 37 17.43 15.78 9.13
C PRO A 37 17.28 14.28 9.36
N GLU A 38 17.09 13.55 8.27
CA GLU A 38 17.16 12.10 8.25
C GLU A 38 18.62 11.76 8.56
N GLU A 39 18.97 11.70 9.85
CA GLU A 39 20.09 10.87 10.28
C GLU A 39 19.65 9.48 9.90
N ALA A 40 19.98 9.08 8.66
CA ALA A 40 19.60 7.83 8.05
C ALA A 40 19.72 6.73 9.10
N PRO A 41 18.61 6.28 9.69
CA PRO A 41 18.66 5.01 10.33
C PRO A 41 18.70 4.06 9.13
N GLU A 42 19.88 3.52 8.82
CA GLU A 42 20.06 2.36 7.93
C GLU A 42 19.28 1.11 8.43
N ASN A 43 18.28 1.30 9.28
CA ASN A 43 17.42 0.32 9.93
C ASN A 43 15.98 0.84 10.14
N GLN A 44 15.46 1.77 9.33
CA GLN A 44 14.01 2.01 9.24
C GLN A 44 13.31 0.90 8.42
N SER A 45 13.56 -0.35 8.79
CA SER A 45 12.51 -1.35 8.74
C SER A 45 11.70 -1.12 10.01
N GLY A 46 10.49 -0.58 9.91
CA GLY A 46 9.54 -0.40 11.02
C GLY A 46 9.04 -1.73 11.62
N LEU A 47 9.93 -2.71 11.80
CA LEU A 47 9.65 -4.10 12.14
C LEU A 47 10.64 -4.64 13.19
N SER A 48 11.22 -3.77 14.04
CA SER A 48 11.92 -4.20 15.26
C SER A 48 10.94 -4.65 16.37
N ALA A 49 9.76 -5.14 16.00
CA ALA A 49 8.76 -5.68 16.92
C ALA A 49 8.53 -7.15 16.60
N GLY A 50 9.50 -7.99 16.98
CA GLY A 50 9.31 -9.44 17.04
C GLY A 50 10.32 -10.21 16.22
N THR A 51 11.48 -10.49 16.83
CA THR A 51 12.42 -11.52 16.37
C THR A 51 11.77 -12.89 16.10
N GLY A 52 10.56 -13.16 16.60
CA GLY A 52 9.78 -14.35 16.27
C GLY A 52 9.01 -14.29 14.94
N ILE A 53 8.57 -13.11 14.50
CA ILE A 53 7.72 -12.96 13.30
C ILE A 53 8.57 -13.08 12.03
N ALA A 54 9.82 -12.60 12.06
CA ALA A 54 10.73 -12.70 10.93
C ALA A 54 11.00 -14.16 10.51
N GLY A 55 11.17 -15.08 11.47
CA GLY A 55 11.37 -16.50 11.18
C GLY A 55 10.10 -17.18 10.65
N GLN A 56 8.94 -16.87 11.24
CA GLN A 56 7.64 -17.35 10.72
C GLN A 56 7.35 -16.82 9.32
N LEU A 57 7.75 -15.58 9.05
CA LEU A 57 7.55 -14.96 7.75
C LEU A 57 8.41 -15.61 6.67
N GLU A 58 9.66 -15.97 6.99
CA GLU A 58 10.54 -16.69 6.07
C GLU A 58 9.98 -18.07 5.74
N GLU A 59 9.54 -18.82 6.76
CA GLU A 59 8.87 -20.14 6.58
C GLU A 59 7.60 -20.02 5.74
N MET A 60 6.73 -19.06 6.07
CA MET A 60 5.51 -18.81 5.30
C MET A 60 5.82 -18.41 3.86
N SER A 61 6.85 -17.59 3.63
CA SER A 61 7.24 -17.21 2.26
C SER A 61 7.72 -18.40 1.42
N ALA A 62 8.40 -19.38 2.05
CA ALA A 62 8.80 -20.61 1.40
C ALA A 62 7.58 -21.50 1.08
N GLN A 63 6.62 -21.59 1.99
CA GLN A 63 5.36 -22.29 1.77
C GLN A 63 4.54 -21.65 0.64
N VAL A 64 4.44 -20.31 0.61
CA VAL A 64 3.77 -19.57 -0.45
C VAL A 64 4.39 -19.87 -1.81
N LYS A 65 5.74 -19.88 -1.92
CA LYS A 65 6.42 -20.25 -3.16
C LYS A 65 6.05 -21.65 -3.63
N GLN A 66 6.06 -22.63 -2.73
CA GLN A 66 5.70 -24.01 -3.08
C GLN A 66 4.23 -24.13 -3.50
N VAL A 67 3.32 -23.44 -2.82
CA VAL A 67 1.90 -23.39 -3.19
C VAL A 67 1.72 -22.73 -4.56
N MET A 68 2.45 -21.66 -4.87
CA MET A 68 2.42 -21.00 -6.18
C MET A 68 2.88 -21.93 -7.30
N GLU A 69 3.99 -22.66 -7.10
CA GLU A 69 4.51 -23.62 -8.09
C GLU A 69 3.52 -24.77 -8.34
N LEU A 70 2.97 -25.35 -7.27
CA LEU A 70 2.00 -26.45 -7.38
C LEU A 70 0.65 -25.98 -7.96
N SER A 71 0.21 -24.78 -7.60
CA SER A 71 -0.98 -24.15 -8.18
C SER A 71 -0.76 -23.84 -9.67
N GLY A 72 0.43 -23.40 -10.07
CA GLY A 72 0.81 -23.18 -11.46
C GLY A 72 0.85 -24.48 -12.28
N ALA A 73 1.17 -25.60 -11.63
CA ALA A 73 1.10 -26.94 -12.22
C ALA A 73 -0.34 -27.50 -12.33
N GLY A 74 -1.34 -26.81 -11.76
CA GLY A 74 -2.76 -27.18 -11.85
C GLY A 74 -3.30 -28.05 -10.71
N HIS A 75 -2.56 -28.18 -9.61
CA HIS A 75 -3.06 -28.91 -8.42
C HIS A 75 -4.14 -28.13 -7.68
N GLN A 76 -5.14 -28.84 -7.14
CA GLN A 76 -6.19 -28.22 -6.32
C GLN A 76 -5.71 -27.96 -4.89
N ALA A 77 -6.36 -27.02 -4.20
CA ALA A 77 -6.00 -26.61 -2.84
C ALA A 77 -5.89 -27.79 -1.84
N GLU A 78 -6.81 -28.75 -1.91
CA GLU A 78 -6.82 -29.93 -1.02
C GLU A 78 -5.66 -30.90 -1.32
N GLU A 79 -5.26 -31.02 -2.59
CA GLU A 79 -4.12 -31.85 -3.00
C GLU A 79 -2.80 -31.22 -2.54
N ILE A 80 -2.67 -29.90 -2.71
CA ILE A 80 -1.51 -29.13 -2.24
C ILE A 80 -1.39 -29.19 -0.72
N ALA A 81 -2.50 -29.01 0.00
CA ALA A 81 -2.54 -29.13 1.45
C ALA A 81 -2.06 -30.52 1.92
N SER A 82 -2.51 -31.57 1.25
CA SER A 82 -2.10 -32.94 1.53
C SER A 82 -0.61 -33.19 1.23
N MET A 83 -0.08 -32.62 0.15
CA MET A 83 1.33 -32.76 -0.24
C MET A 83 2.28 -32.01 0.69
N LEU A 84 1.90 -30.81 1.12
CA LEU A 84 2.71 -29.94 1.96
C LEU A 84 2.49 -30.18 3.46
N GLY A 85 1.45 -30.95 3.84
CA GLY A 85 1.09 -31.21 5.23
C GLY A 85 0.61 -29.96 5.97
N ILE A 86 0.07 -28.99 5.23
CA ILE A 86 -0.43 -27.71 5.76
C ILE A 86 -1.96 -27.66 5.73
N GLU A 87 -2.54 -26.69 6.42
CA GLU A 87 -3.98 -26.53 6.48
C GLU A 87 -4.57 -26.14 5.11
N GLY A 88 -5.65 -26.80 4.69
CA GLY A 88 -6.33 -26.50 3.42
C GLY A 88 -6.86 -25.07 3.34
N GLN A 89 -7.21 -24.46 4.48
CA GLN A 89 -7.62 -23.06 4.53
C GLN A 89 -6.47 -22.13 4.18
N LEU A 90 -5.28 -22.36 4.74
CA LEU A 90 -4.08 -21.59 4.44
C LEU A 90 -3.75 -21.64 2.94
N VAL A 91 -3.85 -22.82 2.31
CA VAL A 91 -3.62 -22.96 0.86
C VAL A 91 -4.62 -22.14 0.05
N ARG A 92 -5.90 -22.17 0.43
CA ARG A 92 -6.94 -21.36 -0.25
C ARG A 92 -6.64 -19.87 -0.12
N ASP A 93 -6.28 -19.41 1.07
CA ASP A 93 -5.98 -18.00 1.32
C ASP A 93 -4.77 -17.55 0.48
N ILE A 94 -3.70 -18.37 0.41
CA ILE A 94 -2.55 -18.14 -0.46
C ILE A 94 -2.98 -18.05 -1.94
N MET A 95 -3.75 -19.02 -2.42
CA MET A 95 -4.19 -19.05 -3.83
C MET A 95 -5.05 -17.83 -4.19
N VAL A 96 -5.92 -17.37 -3.29
CA VAL A 96 -6.74 -16.16 -3.49
C VAL A 96 -5.86 -14.91 -3.55
N CYS A 97 -4.85 -14.81 -2.69
CA CYS A 97 -3.91 -13.68 -2.70
C CYS A 97 -3.11 -13.62 -4.02
N VAL A 98 -2.60 -14.76 -4.46
CA VAL A 98 -1.82 -14.87 -5.71
C VAL A 98 -2.67 -14.60 -6.95
N GLN A 99 -3.93 -15.03 -6.97
CA GLN A 99 -4.84 -14.71 -8.08
C GLN A 99 -5.17 -13.21 -8.16
N SER A 100 -5.23 -12.55 -7.00
CA SER A 100 -5.49 -11.11 -6.92
C SER A 100 -4.28 -10.30 -7.36
N PHE A 101 -3.07 -10.79 -7.06
CA PHE A 101 -1.80 -10.13 -7.34
C PHE A 101 -0.78 -11.14 -7.91
N PRO A 102 -0.82 -11.44 -9.23
CA PRO A 102 0.09 -12.41 -9.83
C PRO A 102 1.55 -11.91 -9.93
N GLU A 103 1.78 -10.61 -9.76
CA GLU A 103 3.11 -9.98 -9.74
C GLU A 103 3.67 -9.84 -8.32
N ASP A 104 2.91 -10.19 -7.29
CA ASP A 104 3.32 -9.94 -5.90
C ASP A 104 4.45 -10.86 -5.46
N ASP A 105 5.34 -10.30 -4.64
CA ASP A 105 6.42 -11.08 -4.04
C ASP A 105 5.84 -12.10 -3.05
N PRO A 106 6.33 -13.34 -3.02
CA PRO A 106 5.85 -14.36 -2.08
C PRO A 106 6.02 -13.94 -0.61
N LEU A 107 6.95 -13.02 -0.34
CA LEU A 107 7.12 -12.41 0.97
C LEU A 107 5.97 -11.45 1.31
N ALA A 108 5.45 -10.69 0.35
CA ALA A 108 4.33 -9.79 0.55
C ALA A 108 3.04 -10.57 0.81
N VAL A 109 2.80 -11.66 0.07
CA VAL A 109 1.68 -12.58 0.34
C VAL A 109 1.81 -13.21 1.72
N ALA A 110 3.01 -13.68 2.11
CA ALA A 110 3.26 -14.22 3.45
C ALA A 110 3.01 -13.19 4.55
N ARG A 111 3.38 -11.92 4.33
CA ARG A 111 3.09 -10.82 5.27
C ARG A 111 1.59 -10.59 5.38
N LEU A 112 0.89 -10.54 4.25
CA LEU A 112 -0.55 -10.31 4.23
C LEU A 112 -1.30 -11.39 5.01
N ILE A 113 -0.87 -12.66 4.92
CA ILE A 113 -1.52 -13.77 5.63
C ILE A 113 -1.21 -13.75 7.13
N LEU A 114 0.00 -13.38 7.53
CA LEU A 114 0.40 -13.37 8.94
C LEU A 114 -0.06 -12.12 9.70
N LEU A 115 -0.24 -11.00 9.01
CA LEU A 115 -0.60 -9.70 9.62
C LEU A 115 -2.01 -9.21 9.27
N GLY A 116 -2.69 -9.85 8.32
CA GLY A 116 -4.02 -9.47 7.82
C GLY A 116 -5.20 -10.06 8.59
#